data_AF-A0A7C0UGP7-F1
#
_entry.id   AF-A0A7C0UGP7-F1
#
_cell.length_a   1.000
_cell.length_b   1.000
_cell.length_c   1.000
_cell.angle_alpha   90.00
_cell.angle_beta   90.00
_cell.angle_gamma   90.00
#
_symmetry.space_group_name_H-M   'P 1'
#
loop_
_entity.id
_entity.type
_entity.pdbx_description
1 polymer ?
#
loop_
_entity_poly.entity_id
_entity_poly.type
_entity_poly.pdbx_seq_one_letter_code
_entity_poly.pdbx_strand_id
1 'polypeptide(L)'
;MRATTLKDIRLREYTIENLDILRTLRENLLKTRPEVCIERSRYTTRYLRDMSSPDEHMETRYAKAVAYFLSNKKPLFFDDNLLAGTTTSKPFGAPVYQELTGMTIWPELDTISTREKNPLILSKEDAEELNFDIFPYWMERNILEYTRKKFNNPDCMRLFERIVFFLASKAGTISHTVPDYKKVLGKGIEGIVEEARTREKELKDRGINTAEDRHSLEFYQAVQTVMKGVLEYAANLSKKAAELARVEKNHSRRETLLKMSEICARVPAKPARTFRGAIDSLWICQVAVHAENINMAISPGRL
;
A
#
# COMPACT_ATOMS: atom_id res chain seq x y z
N MET A 1 28.74 17.05 1.05
CA MET A 1 27.40 17.59 1.34
C MET A 1 27.55 19.00 1.88
N ARG A 2 26.87 20.00 1.32
CA ARG A 2 26.74 21.30 2.01
C ARG A 2 25.71 21.11 3.12
N ALA A 3 26.10 21.32 4.37
CA ALA A 3 25.18 21.29 5.49
C ALA A 3 24.25 22.52 5.37
N THR A 4 22.94 22.29 5.30
CA THR A 4 21.95 23.34 5.43
C THR A 4 21.65 23.51 6.90
N THR A 5 22.22 24.53 7.53
CA THR A 5 21.93 24.87 8.92
C THR A 5 20.69 25.76 8.95
N LEU A 6 19.60 25.29 9.57
CA LEU A 6 18.42 26.11 9.81
C LEU A 6 18.76 27.16 10.87
N LYS A 7 18.37 28.42 10.63
CA LYS A 7 18.55 29.51 11.60
C LYS A 7 17.65 29.34 12.83
N ASP A 8 16.46 28.78 12.64
CA ASP A 8 15.59 28.30 13.73
C ASP A 8 15.16 26.85 13.43
N ILE A 9 15.62 25.91 14.25
CA ILE A 9 15.25 24.49 14.13
C ILE A 9 13.77 24.23 14.47
N ARG A 10 13.11 25.18 15.14
CA ARG A 10 11.70 25.07 15.51
C ARG A 10 10.77 25.49 14.37
N LEU A 11 11.31 26.17 13.34
CA LEU A 11 10.56 26.66 12.19
C LEU A 11 9.31 27.46 12.62
N ARG A 12 9.43 28.31 13.65
CA ARG A 12 8.30 29.01 14.29
C ARG A 12 7.55 29.94 13.35
N GLU A 13 8.24 30.45 12.33
CA GLU A 13 7.63 31.28 11.29
C GLU A 13 6.75 30.50 10.32
N TYR A 14 6.78 29.16 10.31
CA TYR A 14 5.93 28.35 9.45
C TYR A 14 4.73 27.85 10.25
N THR A 15 3.56 28.46 10.01
CA THR A 15 2.31 28.09 10.65
C THR A 15 1.30 27.65 9.61
N ILE A 16 0.19 27.05 10.04
CA ILE A 16 -0.82 26.63 9.07
C ILE A 16 -1.50 27.84 8.40
N GLU A 17 -1.52 28.99 9.07
CA GLU A 17 -2.11 30.23 8.57
C GLU A 17 -1.33 30.84 7.40
N ASN A 18 -0.02 30.61 7.33
CA ASN A 18 0.85 31.16 6.28
C ASN A 18 1.37 30.12 5.29
N LEU A 19 0.91 28.86 5.40
CA LEU A 19 1.13 27.80 4.43
C LEU A 19 -0.20 27.48 3.73
N ASP A 20 -0.56 28.27 2.71
CA ASP A 20 -1.87 28.19 2.05
C ASP A 20 -2.24 26.78 1.55
N ILE A 21 -1.26 26.04 0.99
CA ILE A 21 -1.45 24.66 0.55
C ILE A 21 -1.79 23.77 1.75
N LEU A 22 -1.02 23.85 2.84
CA LEU A 22 -1.24 23.03 4.04
C LEU A 22 -2.59 23.34 4.69
N ARG A 23 -2.98 24.62 4.76
CA ARG A 23 -4.30 25.04 5.23
C ARG A 23 -5.40 24.37 4.43
N THR A 24 -5.33 24.49 3.10
CA THR A 24 -6.33 23.95 2.17
C THR A 24 -6.43 22.42 2.28
N LEU A 25 -5.29 21.72 2.33
CA LEU A 25 -5.25 20.27 2.49
C LEU A 25 -5.93 19.83 3.80
N ARG A 26 -5.62 20.51 4.92
CA ARG A 26 -6.23 20.20 6.22
C ARG A 26 -7.73 20.46 6.22
N GLU A 27 -8.16 21.61 5.70
CA GLU A 27 -9.58 21.95 5.64
C GLU A 27 -10.38 20.95 4.80
N ASN A 28 -9.83 20.53 3.66
CA ASN A 28 -10.46 19.52 2.81
C ASN A 28 -10.51 18.16 3.50
N LEU A 29 -9.44 17.74 4.17
CA LEU A 29 -9.41 16.48 4.92
C LEU A 29 -10.49 16.45 6.01
N LEU A 30 -10.67 17.53 6.77
CA LEU A 30 -11.66 17.60 7.85
C LEU A 30 -13.11 17.63 7.34
N LYS A 31 -13.34 18.07 6.10
CA LYS A 31 -14.68 18.11 5.47
C LYS A 31 -15.02 16.81 4.74
N THR A 32 -14.01 16.09 4.26
CA THR A 32 -14.20 14.88 3.46
C THR A 32 -14.66 13.73 4.35
N ARG A 33 -15.75 13.07 3.95
CA ARG A 33 -16.23 11.87 4.66
C ARG A 33 -15.41 10.65 4.21
N PRO A 34 -15.02 9.74 5.13
CA PRO A 34 -14.28 8.55 4.75
C PRO A 34 -15.14 7.61 3.90
N GLU A 35 -14.53 6.97 2.91
CA GLU A 35 -15.16 6.03 2.00
C GLU A 35 -14.52 4.64 2.09
N VAL A 36 -15.31 3.58 1.90
CA VAL A 36 -14.76 2.25 1.64
C VAL A 36 -14.13 2.26 0.24
N CYS A 37 -12.91 1.73 0.10
CA CYS A 37 -12.24 1.59 -1.20
C CYS A 37 -11.95 0.14 -1.52
N ILE A 38 -12.58 -0.37 -2.58
CA ILE A 38 -12.43 -1.77 -2.99
C ILE A 38 -11.40 -1.98 -4.11
N GLU A 39 -10.69 -0.92 -4.56
CA GLU A 39 -9.68 -0.99 -5.63
C GLU A 39 -8.67 -2.13 -5.42
N ARG A 40 -8.03 -2.18 -4.23
CA ARG A 40 -7.09 -3.23 -3.86
C ARG A 40 -7.74 -4.61 -3.89
N SER A 41 -8.91 -4.72 -3.26
CA SER A 41 -9.66 -5.96 -3.13
C SER A 41 -10.00 -6.55 -4.50
N ARG A 42 -10.45 -5.71 -5.43
CA ARG A 42 -10.73 -6.04 -6.82
C ARG A 42 -9.52 -6.62 -7.55
N TYR A 43 -8.37 -5.93 -7.53
CA TYR A 43 -7.18 -6.39 -8.25
C TYR A 43 -6.55 -7.65 -7.64
N THR A 44 -6.46 -7.72 -6.30
CA THR A 44 -5.91 -8.90 -5.62
C THR A 44 -6.78 -10.14 -5.81
N THR A 45 -8.10 -9.98 -5.74
CA THR A 45 -9.06 -11.06 -6.01
C THR A 45 -8.95 -11.56 -7.44
N ARG A 46 -9.00 -10.64 -8.42
CA ARG A 46 -8.87 -10.97 -9.85
C ARG A 46 -7.58 -11.75 -10.13
N TYR A 47 -6.44 -11.27 -9.60
CA TYR A 47 -5.18 -11.97 -9.82
C TYR A 47 -5.19 -13.38 -9.23
N LEU A 48 -5.58 -13.51 -7.97
CA LEU A 48 -5.54 -14.81 -7.29
C LEU A 48 -6.55 -15.81 -7.85
N ARG A 49 -7.71 -15.35 -8.29
CA ARG A 49 -8.75 -16.21 -8.88
C ARG A 49 -8.45 -16.60 -10.33
N ASP A 50 -8.04 -15.63 -11.14
CA ASP A 50 -8.06 -15.77 -12.60
C ASP A 50 -6.65 -15.97 -13.20
N MET A 51 -5.57 -15.63 -12.47
CA MET A 51 -4.20 -15.62 -12.99
C MET A 51 -3.19 -16.42 -12.17
N SER A 52 -3.47 -16.69 -10.89
CA SER A 52 -2.54 -17.43 -10.03
C SER A 52 -2.67 -18.94 -10.24
N SER A 53 -1.55 -19.66 -10.13
CA SER A 53 -1.56 -21.13 -10.13
C SER A 53 -1.61 -21.65 -8.68
N PRO A 54 -2.43 -22.68 -8.38
CA PRO A 54 -2.42 -23.33 -7.07
C PRO A 54 -1.12 -24.10 -6.80
N ASP A 55 -0.33 -24.43 -7.83
CA ASP A 55 0.96 -25.12 -7.68
C ASP A 55 2.08 -24.19 -7.18
N GLU A 56 1.86 -22.88 -7.24
CA GLU A 56 2.80 -21.88 -6.72
C GLU A 56 2.63 -21.71 -5.22
N HIS A 57 3.75 -21.50 -4.51
CA HIS A 57 3.73 -21.17 -3.10
C HIS A 57 2.92 -19.90 -2.83
N MET A 58 2.20 -19.85 -1.71
CA MET A 58 1.28 -18.75 -1.39
C MET A 58 2.00 -17.39 -1.39
N GLU A 59 3.25 -17.34 -0.93
CA GLU A 59 4.05 -16.11 -0.93
C GLU A 59 4.30 -15.60 -2.34
N THR A 60 4.63 -16.48 -3.29
CA THR A 60 4.81 -16.11 -4.70
C THR A 60 3.50 -15.62 -5.31
N ARG A 61 2.40 -16.33 -5.06
CA ARG A 61 1.06 -15.96 -5.56
C ARG A 61 0.66 -14.58 -5.04
N TYR A 62 0.87 -14.33 -3.76
CA TYR A 62 0.50 -13.07 -3.12
C TYR A 62 1.41 -11.91 -3.54
N ALA A 63 2.72 -12.15 -3.67
CA ALA A 63 3.67 -11.19 -4.23
C ALA A 63 3.25 -10.73 -5.62
N LYS A 64 2.84 -11.67 -6.49
CA LYS A 64 2.34 -11.34 -7.82
C LYS A 64 0.98 -10.62 -7.77
N ALA A 65 0.09 -10.94 -6.83
CA ALA A 65 -1.17 -10.23 -6.64
C ALA A 65 -0.98 -8.76 -6.21
N VAL A 66 -0.05 -8.52 -5.27
CA VAL A 66 0.32 -7.16 -4.82
C VAL A 66 0.99 -6.39 -5.96
N ALA A 67 1.92 -7.02 -6.69
CA ALA A 67 2.53 -6.42 -7.86
C ALA A 67 1.47 -6.05 -8.91
N TYR A 68 0.57 -6.97 -9.25
CA TYR A 68 -0.53 -6.74 -10.18
C TYR A 68 -1.42 -5.57 -9.74
N PHE A 69 -1.76 -5.47 -8.45
CA PHE A 69 -2.48 -4.31 -7.93
C PHE A 69 -1.68 -3.01 -8.12
N LEU A 70 -0.42 -2.95 -7.67
CA LEU A 70 0.40 -1.73 -7.77
C LEU A 70 0.59 -1.26 -9.23
N SER A 71 0.80 -2.21 -10.15
CA SER A 71 0.96 -1.94 -11.57
C SER A 71 -0.31 -1.39 -12.25
N ASN A 72 -1.50 -1.78 -11.75
CA ASN A 72 -2.79 -1.39 -12.33
C ASN A 72 -3.53 -0.30 -11.53
N LYS A 73 -3.06 0.00 -10.31
CA LYS A 73 -3.61 1.03 -9.44
C LYS A 73 -3.66 2.37 -10.16
N LYS A 74 -4.75 3.11 -9.98
CA LYS A 74 -4.90 4.44 -10.58
C LYS A 74 -3.87 5.42 -9.97
N PRO A 75 -3.03 6.08 -10.79
CA PRO A 75 -2.17 7.15 -10.31
C PRO A 75 -3.02 8.42 -10.12
N LEU A 76 -3.45 8.72 -8.89
CA LEU A 76 -4.38 9.83 -8.62
C LEU A 76 -3.70 10.97 -7.85
N PHE A 77 -4.16 12.18 -8.13
CA PHE A 77 -3.81 13.42 -7.42
C PHE A 77 -5.12 14.18 -7.18
N PHE A 78 -5.66 14.12 -5.96
CA PHE A 78 -6.97 14.68 -5.65
C PHE A 78 -6.93 16.20 -5.39
N ASP A 79 -5.77 16.71 -5.03
CA ASP A 79 -5.58 18.07 -4.53
C ASP A 79 -4.17 18.57 -4.83
N ASP A 80 -3.84 19.74 -4.27
CA ASP A 80 -2.55 20.41 -4.45
C ASP A 80 -1.42 19.86 -3.59
N ASN A 81 -1.55 18.64 -3.06
CA ASN A 81 -0.49 18.00 -2.28
C ASN A 81 0.78 17.87 -3.12
N LEU A 82 1.92 18.09 -2.47
CA LEU A 82 3.24 18.05 -3.07
C LEU A 82 3.78 16.62 -3.16
N LEU A 83 3.17 15.67 -2.46
CA LEU A 83 3.53 14.25 -2.44
C LEU A 83 2.77 13.45 -3.50
N ALA A 84 3.46 12.50 -4.12
CA ALA A 84 2.90 11.73 -5.21
C ALA A 84 2.18 10.45 -4.77
N GLY A 85 0.94 10.29 -5.23
CA GLY A 85 0.19 9.05 -5.10
C GLY A 85 -0.59 8.92 -3.79
N THR A 86 -1.51 7.97 -3.78
CA THR A 86 -2.51 7.80 -2.71
C THR A 86 -2.62 6.33 -2.32
N THR A 87 -3.02 6.02 -1.08
CA THR A 87 -3.27 4.63 -0.68
C THR A 87 -4.49 4.05 -1.41
N THR A 88 -5.53 4.86 -1.62
CA THR A 88 -6.81 4.41 -2.17
C THR A 88 -7.21 5.19 -3.42
N SER A 89 -8.19 4.67 -4.15
CA SER A 89 -8.83 5.40 -5.27
C SER A 89 -9.83 6.46 -4.84
N LYS A 90 -9.95 6.70 -3.52
CA LYS A 90 -10.82 7.70 -2.90
C LYS A 90 -9.96 8.80 -2.22
N PRO A 91 -10.41 10.06 -2.16
CA PRO A 91 -9.66 11.13 -1.49
C PRO A 91 -9.37 10.83 -0.02
N PHE A 92 -10.34 10.23 0.68
CA PHE A 92 -10.18 9.72 2.04
C PHE A 92 -10.79 8.32 2.15
N GLY A 93 -10.00 7.30 1.80
CA GLY A 93 -10.50 5.93 1.71
C GLY A 93 -9.92 4.97 2.74
N ALA A 94 -10.74 4.00 3.16
CA ALA A 94 -10.34 2.81 3.89
C ALA A 94 -10.30 1.60 2.94
N PRO A 95 -9.12 1.04 2.63
CA PRO A 95 -9.01 -0.13 1.76
C PRO A 95 -9.55 -1.40 2.43
N VAL A 96 -10.18 -2.27 1.64
CA VAL A 96 -10.64 -3.59 2.09
C VAL A 96 -9.50 -4.62 1.96
N TYR A 97 -9.23 -5.34 3.05
CA TYR A 97 -8.27 -6.46 3.14
C TYR A 97 -8.99 -7.76 3.44
N GLN A 98 -9.64 -8.28 2.41
CA GLN A 98 -10.54 -9.43 2.49
C GLN A 98 -9.85 -10.74 2.89
N GLU A 99 -8.54 -10.84 2.69
CA GLU A 99 -7.73 -11.96 3.17
C GLU A 99 -7.47 -11.92 4.69
N LEU A 100 -7.69 -10.77 5.31
CA LEU A 100 -7.58 -10.50 6.75
C LEU A 100 -8.98 -10.32 7.34
N THR A 101 -9.22 -9.28 8.16
CA THR A 101 -10.53 -8.99 8.75
C THR A 101 -11.48 -8.21 7.84
N GLY A 102 -11.10 -7.88 6.59
CA GLY A 102 -11.90 -7.04 5.72
C GLY A 102 -13.29 -7.59 5.39
N MET A 103 -13.49 -8.91 5.47
CA MET A 103 -14.81 -9.54 5.23
C MET A 103 -15.82 -9.29 6.37
N THR A 104 -15.41 -8.78 7.53
CA THR A 104 -16.33 -8.53 8.65
C THR A 104 -17.36 -7.45 8.35
N ILE A 105 -17.14 -6.61 7.33
CA ILE A 105 -18.10 -5.60 6.89
C ILE A 105 -19.24 -6.20 6.03
N TRP A 106 -19.17 -7.48 5.65
CA TRP A 106 -20.16 -8.10 4.77
C TRP A 106 -21.60 -7.99 5.30
N PRO A 107 -21.90 -8.24 6.59
CA PRO A 107 -23.25 -8.05 7.13
C PRO A 107 -23.68 -6.57 7.21
N GLU A 108 -22.77 -5.62 7.00
CA GLU A 108 -22.99 -4.18 7.13
C GLU A 108 -22.96 -3.44 5.79
N LEU A 109 -22.90 -4.11 4.64
CA LEU A 109 -22.75 -3.43 3.34
C LEU A 109 -23.84 -2.37 3.09
N ASP A 110 -25.08 -2.63 3.53
CA ASP A 110 -26.20 -1.69 3.39
C ASP A 110 -26.24 -0.61 4.49
N THR A 111 -25.55 -0.82 5.61
CA THR A 111 -25.70 0.00 6.82
C THR A 111 -24.43 0.73 7.24
N ILE A 112 -23.26 0.38 6.69
CA ILE A 112 -21.95 0.96 7.05
C ILE A 112 -21.88 2.47 6.79
N SER A 113 -22.63 2.96 5.80
CA SER A 113 -22.71 4.39 5.49
C SER A 113 -23.47 5.20 6.54
N THR A 114 -24.30 4.55 7.35
CA THR A 114 -25.21 5.19 8.31
C THR A 114 -25.05 4.70 9.74
N ARG A 115 -24.14 3.75 10.00
CA ARG A 115 -23.89 3.23 11.35
C ARG A 115 -23.39 4.34 12.28
N GLU A 116 -23.72 4.23 13.56
CA GLU A 116 -23.46 5.28 14.55
C GLU A 116 -21.96 5.56 14.74
N LYS A 117 -21.13 4.51 14.74
CA LYS A 117 -19.69 4.63 15.01
C LYS A 117 -18.88 4.48 13.73
N ASN A 118 -18.06 5.48 13.43
CA ASN A 118 -17.17 5.50 12.26
C ASN A 118 -17.90 5.09 10.97
N PRO A 119 -18.92 5.84 10.53
CA PRO A 119 -19.58 5.57 9.26
C PRO A 119 -18.59 5.76 8.10
N LEU A 120 -18.64 4.86 7.12
CA LEU A 120 -17.87 4.98 5.88
C LEU A 120 -18.83 4.91 4.72
N ILE A 121 -18.75 5.88 3.81
CA ILE A 121 -19.55 5.86 2.60
C ILE A 121 -19.13 4.65 1.76
N LEU A 122 -20.11 3.84 1.37
CA LEU A 122 -19.95 2.74 0.44
C LEU A 122 -21.00 2.91 -0.66
N SER A 123 -20.56 2.97 -1.91
CA SER A 123 -21.50 3.06 -3.03
C SER A 123 -22.21 1.73 -3.24
N LYS A 124 -23.40 1.78 -3.83
CA LYS A 124 -24.18 0.56 -4.12
C LYS A 124 -23.40 -0.38 -5.04
N GLU A 125 -22.71 0.16 -6.03
CA GLU A 125 -21.92 -0.62 -6.99
C GLU A 125 -20.73 -1.33 -6.32
N ASP A 126 -19.99 -0.63 -5.46
CA ASP A 126 -18.89 -1.24 -4.71
C ASP A 126 -19.43 -2.27 -3.69
N ALA A 127 -20.62 -2.04 -3.08
CA ALA A 127 -21.27 -3.01 -2.20
C ALA A 127 -21.70 -4.28 -2.94
N GLU A 128 -22.31 -4.14 -4.13
CA GLU A 128 -22.73 -5.26 -4.97
C GLU A 128 -21.51 -6.08 -5.43
N GLU A 129 -20.42 -5.43 -5.85
CA GLU A 129 -19.20 -6.13 -6.23
C GLU A 129 -18.56 -6.90 -5.05
N LEU A 130 -18.55 -6.29 -3.85
CA LEU A 130 -18.13 -6.99 -2.64
C LEU A 130 -18.99 -8.22 -2.37
N ASN A 131 -20.32 -8.07 -2.42
CA ASN A 131 -21.27 -9.12 -2.06
C ASN A 131 -21.30 -10.29 -3.05
N PHE A 132 -21.27 -9.99 -4.36
CA PHE A 132 -21.54 -10.99 -5.39
C PHE A 132 -20.28 -11.53 -6.09
N ASP A 133 -19.16 -10.80 -6.08
CA ASP A 133 -17.94 -11.21 -6.78
C ASP A 133 -16.77 -11.47 -5.82
N ILE A 134 -16.44 -10.48 -4.98
CA ILE A 134 -15.22 -10.51 -4.18
C ILE A 134 -15.36 -11.45 -2.97
N PHE A 135 -16.27 -11.15 -2.04
CA PHE A 135 -16.36 -11.89 -0.79
C PHE A 135 -16.69 -13.39 -0.95
N PRO A 136 -17.51 -13.83 -1.91
CA PRO A 136 -17.73 -15.25 -2.16
C PRO A 136 -16.44 -16.03 -2.47
N TYR A 137 -15.50 -15.44 -3.22
CA TYR A 137 -14.20 -16.07 -3.49
C TYR A 137 -13.37 -16.23 -2.19
N TRP A 138 -13.45 -15.26 -1.28
CA TRP A 138 -12.66 -15.23 -0.05
C TRP A 138 -13.27 -15.97 1.15
N MET A 139 -14.50 -16.45 1.01
CA MET A 139 -15.25 -17.13 2.08
C MET A 139 -14.45 -18.26 2.76
N GLU A 140 -13.59 -18.96 2.01
CA GLU A 140 -12.74 -20.03 2.55
C GLU A 140 -11.24 -19.79 2.34
N ARG A 141 -10.83 -18.57 1.97
CA ARG A 141 -9.46 -18.23 1.53
C ARG A 141 -8.81 -17.12 2.34
N ASN A 142 -9.35 -16.84 3.52
CA ASN A 142 -8.81 -15.83 4.45
C ASN A 142 -8.05 -16.50 5.62
N ILE A 143 -7.31 -15.70 6.38
CA ILE A 143 -6.45 -16.18 7.47
C ILE A 143 -7.23 -16.90 8.58
N LEU A 144 -8.44 -16.43 8.89
CA LEU A 144 -9.29 -17.04 9.92
C LEU A 144 -9.72 -18.44 9.47
N GLU A 145 -10.21 -18.57 8.24
CA GLU A 145 -10.67 -19.87 7.73
C GLU A 145 -9.53 -20.85 7.47
N TYR A 146 -8.37 -20.38 7.04
CA TYR A 146 -7.16 -21.20 7.00
C TYR A 146 -6.81 -21.75 8.39
N THR A 147 -6.84 -20.90 9.41
CA THR A 147 -6.55 -21.29 10.80
C THR A 147 -7.61 -22.27 11.32
N ARG A 148 -8.90 -22.01 11.06
CA ARG A 148 -10.01 -22.88 11.43
C ARG A 148 -9.82 -24.29 10.88
N LYS A 149 -9.56 -24.41 9.57
CA LYS A 149 -9.40 -25.70 8.88
C LYS A 149 -8.14 -26.43 9.35
N LYS A 150 -7.01 -25.73 9.44
CA LYS A 150 -5.71 -26.32 9.82
C LYS A 150 -5.68 -26.86 11.24
N PHE A 151 -6.35 -26.17 12.18
CA PHE A 151 -6.31 -26.49 13.60
C PHE A 151 -7.63 -27.05 14.14
N ASN A 152 -8.54 -27.47 13.25
CA ASN A 152 -9.83 -28.07 13.59
C ASN A 152 -10.66 -27.22 14.58
N ASN A 153 -10.80 -25.93 14.28
CA ASN A 153 -11.57 -24.94 15.06
C ASN A 153 -11.28 -24.97 16.58
N PRO A 154 -10.06 -24.58 17.01
CA PRO A 154 -9.62 -24.67 18.40
C PRO A 154 -10.42 -23.73 19.33
N ASP A 155 -10.40 -24.00 20.64
CA ASP A 155 -11.16 -23.24 21.63
C ASP A 155 -10.92 -21.73 21.59
N CYS A 156 -9.67 -21.31 21.35
CA CYS A 156 -9.34 -19.89 21.24
C CYS A 156 -10.10 -19.21 20.09
N MET A 157 -10.30 -19.89 18.95
CA MET A 157 -11.09 -19.35 17.84
C MET A 157 -12.57 -19.27 18.19
N ARG A 158 -13.12 -20.33 18.82
CA ARG A 158 -14.51 -20.35 19.28
C ARG A 158 -14.82 -19.23 20.29
N LEU A 159 -13.85 -18.89 21.16
CA LEU A 159 -13.95 -17.78 22.09
C LEU A 159 -13.87 -16.42 21.37
N PHE A 160 -12.97 -16.28 20.40
CA PHE A 160 -12.85 -15.08 19.57
C PHE A 160 -14.14 -14.78 18.78
N GLU A 161 -14.77 -15.80 18.20
CA GLU A 161 -16.05 -15.68 17.47
C GLU A 161 -17.23 -15.22 18.33
N ARG A 162 -17.15 -15.50 19.63
CA ARG A 162 -18.12 -15.03 20.63
C ARG A 162 -17.75 -13.66 21.22
N ILE A 163 -16.69 -13.03 20.72
CA ILE A 163 -16.19 -11.73 21.17
C ILE A 163 -15.84 -11.75 22.68
N VAL A 164 -15.42 -12.90 23.21
CA VAL A 164 -14.92 -13.00 24.60
C VAL A 164 -13.58 -12.24 24.73
N PHE A 165 -12.79 -12.26 23.66
CA PHE A 165 -11.62 -11.41 23.46
C PHE A 165 -11.51 -11.05 21.98
N PHE A 166 -10.73 -10.01 21.68
CA PHE A 166 -10.50 -9.55 20.31
C PHE A 166 -9.02 -9.65 19.93
N LEU A 167 -8.71 -10.37 18.84
CA LEU A 167 -7.37 -10.44 18.26
C LEU A 167 -7.16 -9.33 17.24
N ALA A 168 -6.55 -8.22 17.69
CA ALA A 168 -6.21 -7.09 16.82
C ALA A 168 -4.94 -7.30 15.98
N SER A 169 -4.15 -8.35 16.25
CA SER A 169 -2.87 -8.62 15.58
C SER A 169 -3.04 -9.58 14.40
N LYS A 170 -2.34 -10.73 14.37
CA LYS A 170 -2.10 -11.59 13.19
C LYS A 170 -3.33 -11.98 12.35
N ALA A 171 -4.53 -11.97 12.94
CA ALA A 171 -5.80 -12.16 12.22
C ALA A 171 -6.26 -10.90 11.45
N GLY A 172 -6.01 -9.72 11.99
CA GLY A 172 -6.27 -8.42 11.38
C GLY A 172 -5.08 -7.90 10.55
N THR A 173 -3.85 -7.99 11.05
CA THR A 173 -2.62 -7.68 10.30
C THR A 173 -1.36 -8.06 11.11
N ILE A 174 -0.20 -8.17 10.45
CA ILE A 174 1.09 -8.24 11.15
C ILE A 174 1.50 -6.83 11.59
N SER A 175 1.62 -5.90 10.64
CA SER A 175 2.04 -4.49 10.80
C SER A 175 2.94 -4.22 12.02
N HIS A 176 2.71 -3.16 12.82
CA HIS A 176 3.51 -2.84 14.02
C HIS A 176 5.03 -2.85 13.79
N THR A 177 5.47 -2.31 12.65
CA THR A 177 6.87 -2.33 12.24
C THR A 177 7.30 -0.98 11.68
N VAL A 178 8.61 -0.76 11.67
CA VAL A 178 9.25 0.36 10.99
C VAL A 178 9.96 -0.22 9.77
N PRO A 179 9.44 0.00 8.55
CA PRO A 179 10.14 -0.39 7.34
C PRO A 179 11.55 0.21 7.30
N ASP A 180 12.52 -0.50 6.71
CA ASP A 180 13.89 0.00 6.54
C ASP A 180 13.95 1.06 5.42
N TYR A 181 13.45 2.24 5.76
CA TYR A 181 13.43 3.42 4.91
C TYR A 181 14.84 3.90 4.55
N LYS A 182 15.83 3.64 5.41
CA LYS A 182 17.23 3.95 5.12
C LYS A 182 17.74 3.15 3.92
N LYS A 183 17.33 1.89 3.79
CA LYS A 183 17.73 1.05 2.65
C LYS A 183 17.22 1.60 1.32
N VAL A 184 15.94 1.97 1.23
CA VAL A 184 15.39 2.54 -0.02
C VAL A 184 15.99 3.92 -0.34
N LEU A 185 16.20 4.77 0.66
CA LEU A 185 16.82 6.08 0.44
C LEU A 185 18.28 5.96 -0.02
N GLY A 186 19.02 4.98 0.51
CA GLY A 186 20.44 4.77 0.21
C GLY A 186 20.69 4.03 -1.10
N LYS A 187 19.90 3.00 -1.41
CA LYS A 187 20.12 2.11 -2.58
C LYS A 187 19.08 2.25 -3.68
N GLY A 188 17.91 2.80 -3.38
CA GLY A 188 16.73 2.69 -4.24
C GLY A 188 16.19 1.26 -4.30
N ILE A 189 14.99 1.10 -4.84
CA ILE A 189 14.38 -0.22 -5.07
C ILE A 189 15.20 -1.03 -6.07
N GLU A 190 15.81 -0.41 -7.08
CA GLU A 190 16.68 -1.12 -8.03
C GLU A 190 17.84 -1.83 -7.31
N GLY A 191 18.44 -1.19 -6.29
CA GLY A 191 19.48 -1.83 -5.48
C GLY A 191 18.96 -2.98 -4.61
N ILE A 192 17.73 -2.90 -4.10
CA ILE A 192 17.09 -4.00 -3.36
C ILE A 192 16.80 -5.18 -4.27
N VAL A 193 16.33 -4.92 -5.49
CA VAL A 193 16.10 -5.93 -6.53
C VAL A 193 17.42 -6.62 -6.89
N GLU A 194 18.50 -5.86 -7.05
CA GLU A 194 19.80 -6.42 -7.39
C GLU A 194 20.39 -7.29 -6.26
N GLU A 195 20.19 -6.90 -5.00
CA GLU A 195 20.52 -7.76 -3.86
C GLU A 195 19.76 -9.08 -3.91
N ALA A 196 18.44 -9.05 -4.14
CA ALA A 196 17.62 -10.25 -4.24
C ALA A 196 18.06 -11.15 -5.40
N ARG A 197 18.40 -10.58 -6.57
CA ARG A 197 18.94 -11.32 -7.72
C ARG A 197 20.27 -11.98 -7.42
N THR A 198 21.16 -11.27 -6.73
CA THR A 198 22.46 -11.80 -6.33
C THR A 198 22.27 -13.01 -5.42
N ARG A 199 21.39 -12.91 -4.42
CA ARG A 199 21.08 -14.03 -3.51
C ARG A 199 20.42 -15.21 -4.21
N GLU A 200 19.48 -14.94 -5.12
CA GLU A 200 18.87 -15.96 -5.96
C GLU A 200 19.94 -16.70 -6.79
N LYS A 201 20.89 -15.96 -7.38
CA LYS A 201 21.98 -16.56 -8.18
C LYS A 201 22.91 -17.40 -7.32
N GLU A 202 23.40 -16.87 -6.20
CA GLU A 202 24.25 -17.61 -5.24
C GLU A 202 23.60 -18.93 -4.80
N LEU A 203 22.29 -18.90 -4.56
CA LEU A 203 21.50 -20.06 -4.15
C LEU A 203 21.35 -21.11 -5.27
N LYS A 204 21.18 -20.67 -6.53
CA LYS A 204 21.15 -21.57 -7.68
C LYS A 204 22.53 -22.20 -7.95
N ASP A 205 23.59 -21.40 -7.85
CA ASP A 205 24.96 -21.84 -8.11
C ASP A 205 25.42 -22.91 -7.10
N ARG A 206 24.99 -22.82 -5.83
CA ARG A 206 25.26 -23.85 -4.80
C ARG A 206 24.36 -25.08 -4.88
N GLY A 207 23.29 -25.03 -5.68
CA GLY A 207 22.25 -26.05 -5.77
C GLY A 207 21.13 -25.91 -4.74
N ILE A 208 19.90 -26.27 -5.14
CA ILE A 208 18.69 -26.23 -4.31
C ILE A 208 18.43 -27.63 -3.78
N ASN A 209 18.95 -27.93 -2.60
CA ASN A 209 18.99 -29.30 -2.07
C ASN A 209 17.97 -29.53 -0.94
N THR A 210 17.48 -28.46 -0.31
CA THR A 210 16.56 -28.52 0.83
C THR A 210 15.26 -27.76 0.57
N ALA A 211 14.26 -28.03 1.42
CA ALA A 211 13.01 -27.25 1.41
C ALA A 211 13.25 -25.77 1.77
N GLU A 212 14.22 -25.50 2.65
CA GLU A 212 14.63 -24.13 3.03
C GLU A 212 15.30 -23.39 1.86
N ASP A 213 16.11 -24.08 1.05
CA ASP A 213 16.66 -23.51 -0.19
C ASP A 213 15.53 -23.13 -1.15
N ARG A 214 14.55 -24.02 -1.35
CA ARG A 214 13.42 -23.74 -2.22
C ARG A 214 12.62 -22.52 -1.74
N HIS A 215 12.32 -22.47 -0.44
CA HIS A 215 11.62 -21.34 0.17
C HIS A 215 12.41 -20.03 0.03
N SER A 216 13.72 -20.05 0.27
CA SER A 216 14.59 -18.88 0.10
C SER A 216 14.59 -18.38 -1.35
N LEU A 217 14.62 -19.29 -2.33
CA LEU A 217 14.52 -18.95 -3.74
C LEU A 217 13.20 -18.24 -4.05
N GLU A 218 12.08 -18.83 -3.62
CA GLU A 218 10.75 -18.27 -3.81
C GLU A 218 10.61 -16.89 -3.15
N PHE A 219 11.19 -16.71 -1.95
CA PHE A 219 11.26 -15.43 -1.27
C PHE A 219 12.00 -14.37 -2.08
N TYR A 220 13.21 -14.65 -2.60
CA TYR A 220 13.95 -13.67 -3.40
C TYR A 220 13.23 -13.32 -4.70
N GLN A 221 12.55 -14.28 -5.33
CA GLN A 221 11.73 -14.02 -6.52
C GLN A 221 10.47 -13.20 -6.19
N ALA A 222 9.83 -13.45 -5.05
CA ALA A 222 8.71 -12.68 -4.54
C ALA A 222 9.11 -11.22 -4.28
N VAL A 223 10.26 -10.99 -3.64
CA VAL A 223 10.82 -9.64 -3.42
C VAL A 223 11.00 -8.90 -4.76
N GLN A 224 11.65 -9.53 -5.74
CA GLN A 224 11.84 -8.91 -7.07
C GLN A 224 10.51 -8.57 -7.74
N THR A 225 9.52 -9.45 -7.61
CA THR A 225 8.19 -9.28 -8.22
C THR A 225 7.44 -8.10 -7.61
N VAL A 226 7.32 -8.03 -6.28
CA VAL A 226 6.62 -6.92 -5.61
C VAL A 226 7.32 -5.59 -5.91
N MET A 227 8.65 -5.57 -5.82
CA MET A 227 9.45 -4.37 -6.10
C MET A 227 9.21 -3.85 -7.51
N LYS A 228 9.09 -4.74 -8.51
CA LYS A 228 8.70 -4.35 -9.88
C LYS A 228 7.35 -3.64 -9.92
N GLY A 229 6.35 -4.13 -9.19
CA GLY A 229 5.05 -3.46 -9.07
C GLY A 229 5.16 -2.04 -8.49
N VAL A 230 6.02 -1.84 -7.48
CA VAL A 230 6.28 -0.50 -6.91
C VAL A 230 6.91 0.44 -7.94
N LEU A 231 7.88 -0.06 -8.73
CA LEU A 231 8.51 0.71 -9.81
C LEU A 231 7.50 1.11 -10.89
N GLU A 232 6.60 0.20 -11.27
CA GLU A 232 5.54 0.47 -12.25
C GLU A 232 4.54 1.50 -11.72
N TYR A 233 4.16 1.43 -10.44
CA TYR A 233 3.32 2.46 -9.82
C TYR A 233 3.98 3.85 -9.84
N ALA A 234 5.26 3.95 -9.48
CA ALA A 234 6.00 5.20 -9.54
C ALA A 234 6.12 5.76 -10.96
N ALA A 235 6.35 4.90 -11.95
CA ALA A 235 6.35 5.28 -13.36
C ALA A 235 4.97 5.79 -13.83
N ASN A 236 3.89 5.13 -13.40
CA ASN A 236 2.52 5.56 -13.68
C ASN A 236 2.19 6.92 -13.05
N LEU A 237 2.65 7.18 -11.82
CA LEU A 237 2.54 8.49 -11.17
C LEU A 237 3.32 9.57 -11.95
N SER A 238 4.54 9.26 -12.37
CA SER A 238 5.35 10.17 -13.17
C SER A 238 4.64 10.55 -14.47
N LYS A 239 4.15 9.54 -15.21
CA LYS A 239 3.42 9.74 -16.46
C LYS A 239 2.17 10.58 -16.24
N LYS A 240 1.36 10.25 -15.23
CA LYS A 240 0.12 10.97 -14.96
C LYS A 240 0.35 12.43 -14.55
N ALA A 241 1.36 12.69 -13.74
CA ALA A 241 1.73 14.06 -13.36
C ALA A 241 2.15 14.88 -14.60
N ALA A 242 2.89 14.29 -15.54
CA ALA A 242 3.23 14.95 -16.81
C ALA A 242 2.01 15.21 -17.68
N GLU A 243 1.08 14.25 -17.78
CA GLU A 243 -0.18 14.43 -18.51
C GLU A 243 -1.02 15.58 -17.96
N LEU A 244 -1.18 15.64 -16.63
CA LEU A 244 -1.92 16.70 -15.97
C LEU A 244 -1.24 18.07 -16.15
N ALA A 245 0.10 18.11 -16.06
CA ALA A 245 0.85 19.35 -16.29
C ALA A 245 0.63 19.94 -17.70
N ARG A 246 0.43 19.11 -18.73
CA ARG A 246 0.24 19.59 -20.11
C ARG A 246 -1.06 20.37 -20.30
N VAL A 247 -2.10 20.03 -19.53
CA VAL A 247 -3.43 20.65 -19.63
C VAL A 247 -3.71 21.65 -18.50
N GLU A 248 -2.78 21.78 -17.55
CA GLU A 248 -2.89 22.70 -16.41
C GLU A 248 -2.69 24.15 -16.85
N LYS A 249 -3.63 25.02 -16.45
CA LYS A 249 -3.64 26.44 -16.77
C LYS A 249 -2.95 27.27 -15.69
N ASN A 250 -3.04 26.85 -14.43
CA ASN A 250 -2.37 27.52 -13.33
C ASN A 250 -0.86 27.25 -13.39
N HIS A 251 -0.06 28.31 -13.54
CA HIS A 251 1.39 28.20 -13.69
C HIS A 251 2.06 27.47 -12.53
N SER A 252 1.72 27.83 -11.30
CA SER A 252 2.31 27.25 -10.08
C SER A 252 1.95 25.77 -9.92
N ARG A 253 0.70 25.41 -10.21
CA ARG A 253 0.26 24.00 -10.19
C ARG A 253 0.95 23.19 -11.28
N ARG A 254 1.09 23.75 -12.48
CA ARG A 254 1.81 23.12 -13.58
C ARG A 254 3.26 22.83 -13.23
N GLU A 255 3.98 23.79 -12.65
CA GLU A 255 5.35 23.58 -12.17
C GLU A 255 5.44 22.50 -11.10
N THR A 256 4.47 22.48 -10.18
CA THR A 256 4.39 21.45 -9.14
C THR A 256 4.22 20.04 -9.74
N LEU A 257 3.35 19.89 -10.73
CA LEU A 257 3.11 18.62 -11.43
C LEU A 257 4.32 18.18 -12.27
N LEU A 258 4.97 19.12 -12.98
CA LEU A 258 6.22 18.82 -13.70
C LEU A 258 7.31 18.34 -12.74
N LYS A 259 7.45 19.01 -11.60
CA LYS A 259 8.44 18.60 -10.59
C LYS A 259 8.12 17.25 -9.98
N MET A 260 6.83 16.97 -9.73
CA MET A 260 6.37 15.68 -9.23
C MET A 260 6.65 14.56 -10.24
N SER A 261 6.44 14.83 -11.53
CA SER A 261 6.76 13.90 -12.61
C SER A 261 8.26 13.57 -12.65
N GLU A 262 9.13 14.57 -12.57
CA GLU A 262 10.59 14.41 -12.50
C GLU A 262 11.01 13.57 -11.27
N ILE A 263 10.41 13.84 -10.11
CA ILE A 263 10.71 13.12 -8.87
C ILE A 263 10.29 11.65 -9.00
N CYS A 264 9.06 11.37 -9.43
CA CYS A 264 8.55 9.99 -9.57
C CYS A 264 9.28 9.18 -10.66
N ALA A 265 9.85 9.85 -11.68
CA ALA A 265 10.71 9.20 -12.66
C ALA A 265 12.03 8.68 -12.06
N ARG A 266 12.39 9.16 -10.87
CA ARG A 266 13.66 8.83 -10.18
C ARG A 266 13.44 7.97 -8.94
N VAL A 267 12.52 8.34 -8.05
CA VAL A 267 12.28 7.65 -6.77
C VAL A 267 10.94 6.90 -6.82
N PRO A 268 10.81 5.76 -6.11
CA PRO A 268 11.80 5.11 -5.25
C PRO A 268 12.79 4.21 -6.00
N ALA A 269 12.79 4.20 -7.34
CA ALA A 269 13.65 3.34 -8.15
C ALA A 269 15.13 3.48 -7.78
N LYS A 270 15.60 4.72 -7.67
CA LYS A 270 16.98 5.08 -7.41
C LYS A 270 17.08 6.02 -6.20
N PRO A 271 18.28 6.18 -5.59
CA PRO A 271 18.46 7.07 -4.45
C PRO A 271 17.98 8.50 -4.71
N ALA A 272 17.34 9.09 -3.70
CA ALA A 272 16.86 10.47 -3.72
C ALA A 272 18.03 11.46 -3.80
N ARG A 273 17.83 12.55 -4.55
CA ARG A 273 18.84 13.62 -4.73
C ARG A 273 18.48 14.93 -4.01
N THR A 274 17.25 15.04 -3.55
CA THR A 274 16.71 16.23 -2.88
C THR A 274 15.89 15.78 -1.68
N PHE A 275 15.67 16.69 -0.73
CA PHE A 275 14.83 16.42 0.44
C PHE A 275 13.40 16.03 0.02
N ARG A 276 12.78 16.79 -0.90
CA ARG A 276 11.45 16.45 -1.43
C ARG A 276 11.41 15.04 -2.05
N GLY A 277 12.41 14.72 -2.88
CA GLY A 277 12.52 13.37 -3.45
C GLY A 277 12.71 12.27 -2.40
N ALA A 278 13.34 12.56 -1.26
CA ALA A 278 13.42 11.60 -0.17
C ALA A 278 12.03 11.37 0.45
N ILE A 279 11.27 12.44 0.75
CA ILE A 279 9.92 12.32 1.30
C ILE A 279 8.97 11.60 0.33
N ASP A 280 9.01 11.93 -0.96
CA ASP A 280 8.24 11.22 -1.99
C ASP A 280 8.62 9.73 -2.07
N SER A 281 9.91 9.39 -1.98
CA SER A 281 10.37 8.00 -1.95
C SER A 281 9.78 7.24 -0.76
N LEU A 282 9.78 7.86 0.43
CA LEU A 282 9.21 7.27 1.64
C LEU A 282 7.70 7.08 1.51
N TRP A 283 7.01 8.10 0.99
CA TRP A 283 5.56 8.09 0.81
C TRP A 283 5.10 7.02 -0.18
N ILE A 284 5.76 6.90 -1.35
CA ILE A 284 5.45 5.85 -2.33
C ILE A 284 5.70 4.46 -1.72
N CYS A 285 6.77 4.29 -0.95
CA CYS A 285 7.01 3.05 -0.23
C CYS A 285 5.95 2.77 0.84
N GLN A 286 5.50 3.78 1.60
CA GLN A 286 4.40 3.62 2.56
C GLN A 286 3.11 3.18 1.87
N VAL A 287 2.76 3.77 0.71
CA VAL A 287 1.63 3.34 -0.12
C VAL A 287 1.81 1.87 -0.57
N ALA A 288 3.02 1.47 -0.95
CA ALA A 288 3.32 0.08 -1.31
C ALA A 288 3.19 -0.89 -0.12
N VAL A 289 3.61 -0.50 1.09
CA VAL A 289 3.38 -1.33 2.29
C VAL A 289 1.88 -1.46 2.57
N HIS A 290 1.09 -0.40 2.36
CA HIS A 290 -0.37 -0.46 2.48
C HIS A 290 -1.03 -1.34 1.41
N ALA A 291 -0.36 -1.60 0.28
CA ALA A 291 -0.87 -2.54 -0.72
C ALA A 291 -0.87 -3.99 -0.20
N GLU A 292 0.07 -4.32 0.69
CA GLU A 292 0.21 -5.64 1.27
C GLU A 292 -0.52 -5.78 2.62
N ASN A 293 -0.41 -4.77 3.49
CA ASN A 293 -0.83 -4.82 4.89
C ASN A 293 -1.75 -3.66 5.29
N ILE A 294 -2.56 -3.87 6.33
CA ILE A 294 -3.41 -2.83 6.91
C ILE A 294 -2.56 -1.79 7.63
N ASN A 295 -2.92 -0.51 7.52
CA ASN A 295 -2.27 0.56 8.28
C ASN A 295 -2.59 0.49 9.79
N MET A 296 -2.00 -0.48 10.50
CA MET A 296 -2.02 -0.56 11.96
C MET A 296 -0.58 -0.44 12.49
N ALA A 297 -0.20 0.77 12.91
CA ALA A 297 1.12 1.09 13.46
C ALA A 297 2.30 0.84 12.50
N ILE A 298 2.13 1.03 11.19
CA ILE A 298 3.26 1.15 10.25
C ILE A 298 3.84 2.55 10.43
N SER A 299 4.94 2.62 11.17
CA SER A 299 5.50 3.88 11.63
C SER A 299 6.62 4.35 10.72
N PRO A 300 6.73 5.66 10.44
CA PRO A 300 7.82 6.19 9.64
C PRO A 300 9.18 6.16 10.39
N GLY A 301 9.17 5.83 11.68
CA GLY A 301 10.36 5.71 12.50
C GLY A 301 10.98 7.07 12.82
N ARG A 302 12.31 7.13 12.81
CA ARG A 302 13.09 8.36 13.05
C ARG A 302 13.37 9.06 11.72
N LEU A 303 12.37 9.76 11.19
CA LEU A 303 12.49 10.63 10.01
C LEU A 303 13.48 11.78 10.22
#